data_AF-A0A6M5YX11-F1
#
_entry.id   AF-A0A6M5YX11-F1
#
_cell.length_a   1.000
_cell.length_b   1.000
_cell.length_c   1.000
_cell.angle_alpha   90.00
_cell.angle_beta   90.00
_cell.angle_gamma   90.00
#
_symmetry.space_group_name_H-M   'P 1'
#
loop_
_entity.id
_entity.type
_entity.pdbx_description
1 polymer ?
#
loop_
_entity_poly.entity_id
_entity_poly.type
_entity_poly.pdbx_seq_one_letter_code
_entity_poly.pdbx_strand_id
1 'polypeptide(L)'
;MVAGLLVGAVLCAAAEPDAPRVAPGATEAHRDALARYGAALWNLRRERLLTAARQLEAAARADPDATEPLKQLARLYAQLGREPDAIRTARKVIAADPSDYDTAALLARLLCDAGELKEAVAAAKLAAESKALAEKPADAVRVYRDLARLCERANDLAAAESALRKAIEMVTEQRAAVIAAFAFTPKEADGEAADCLERLGHVLVKRAKYPLAAEAFAAAAKLYADPRAAKTRPAPPASTGTCPARSRPRAIPPAPSSTSKRS
;
A
#
# COMPACT_ATOMS: atom_id res chain seq x y z
N MET A 1 93.29 -26.51 1.20
CA MET A 1 92.05 -27.26 0.89
C MET A 1 91.23 -27.34 2.17
N VAL A 2 90.04 -26.69 2.18
CA VAL A 2 88.76 -27.09 2.83
C VAL A 2 88.80 -27.34 4.36
N ALA A 3 87.98 -26.81 5.27
CA ALA A 3 86.71 -26.05 5.33
C ALA A 3 86.70 -25.32 6.72
N GLY A 4 86.12 -24.14 6.96
CA GLY A 4 84.75 -23.69 6.65
C GLY A 4 83.86 -23.89 7.89
N LEU A 5 84.03 -23.09 8.95
CA LEU A 5 83.16 -21.98 9.41
C LEU A 5 81.63 -22.19 9.34
N LEU A 6 81.01 -21.81 10.47
CA LEU A 6 79.64 -21.32 10.69
C LEU A 6 78.54 -22.34 10.94
N VAL A 7 78.30 -22.54 12.24
CA VAL A 7 77.03 -22.95 12.84
C VAL A 7 75.95 -21.96 12.39
N GLY A 8 75.17 -22.35 11.38
CA GLY A 8 73.99 -21.61 10.96
C GLY A 8 72.90 -21.74 12.01
N ALA A 9 72.63 -20.67 12.74
CA ALA A 9 71.39 -20.49 13.47
C ALA A 9 70.25 -20.51 12.45
N VAL A 10 69.50 -21.61 12.41
CA VAL A 10 68.22 -21.66 11.71
C VAL A 10 67.30 -20.69 12.44
N LEU A 11 67.18 -19.47 11.93
CA LEU A 11 66.02 -18.64 12.22
C LEU A 11 64.81 -19.46 11.76
N CYS A 12 64.07 -20.01 12.72
CA CYS A 12 62.65 -20.23 12.53
C CYS A 12 62.07 -18.89 12.07
N ALA A 13 61.81 -18.76 10.77
CA ALA A 13 60.82 -17.83 10.28
C ALA A 13 59.50 -18.32 10.90
N ALA A 14 59.21 -17.82 12.11
CA ALA A 14 57.88 -17.82 12.63
C ALA A 14 57.08 -17.04 11.60
N ALA A 15 56.37 -17.76 10.74
CA ALA A 15 55.24 -17.23 10.01
C ALA A 15 54.46 -16.42 11.04
N GLU A 16 54.31 -15.12 10.78
CA GLU A 16 53.42 -14.29 11.56
C GLU A 16 52.13 -15.10 11.72
N PRO A 17 51.59 -15.26 12.96
CA PRO A 17 50.35 -15.95 13.12
C PRO A 17 49.35 -15.22 12.23
N ASP A 18 48.89 -15.91 11.17
CA ASP A 18 47.85 -15.45 10.26
C ASP A 18 46.84 -14.70 11.12
N ALA A 19 46.80 -13.37 10.94
CA ALA A 19 45.86 -12.53 11.65
C ALA A 19 44.51 -13.23 11.55
N PRO A 20 43.82 -13.46 12.69
CA PRO A 20 42.71 -14.41 12.74
C PRO A 20 41.77 -14.08 11.60
N ARG A 21 41.61 -15.03 10.67
CA ARG A 21 40.64 -14.95 9.57
C ARG A 21 39.29 -14.71 10.23
N VAL A 22 38.87 -13.45 10.23
CA VAL A 22 37.59 -13.02 10.80
C VAL A 22 36.52 -13.77 10.00
N ALA A 23 35.73 -14.60 10.69
CA ALA A 23 34.59 -15.27 10.07
C ALA A 23 33.69 -14.22 9.39
N PRO A 24 33.12 -14.52 8.21
CA PRO A 24 32.52 -13.52 7.35
C PRO A 24 31.21 -13.00 7.97
N GLY A 25 31.26 -11.80 8.56
CA GLY A 25 30.11 -11.20 9.23
C GLY A 25 30.41 -9.78 9.69
N ALA A 26 29.91 -8.81 8.92
CA ALA A 26 29.97 -7.35 9.12
C ALA A 26 31.37 -6.71 9.07
N THR A 27 31.68 -6.09 7.93
CA THR A 27 32.78 -5.12 7.77
C THR A 27 32.70 -4.05 8.87
N GLU A 28 33.82 -3.42 9.22
CA GLU A 28 33.84 -2.29 10.17
C GLU A 28 32.82 -1.21 9.76
N ALA A 29 32.70 -0.97 8.47
CA ALA A 29 31.70 -0.10 7.85
C ALA A 29 30.25 -0.52 8.16
N HIS A 30 29.92 -1.81 8.09
CA HIS A 30 28.59 -2.32 8.46
C HIS A 30 28.31 -2.15 9.96
N ARG A 31 29.28 -2.43 10.84
CA ARG A 31 29.13 -2.21 12.28
C ARG A 31 28.90 -0.74 12.63
N ASP A 32 29.64 0.14 11.99
CA ASP A 32 29.51 1.59 12.13
C ASP A 32 28.15 2.09 11.60
N ALA A 33 27.68 1.56 10.47
CA ALA A 33 26.34 1.83 9.94
C ALA A 33 25.24 1.42 10.93
N LEU A 34 25.34 0.22 11.53
CA LEU A 34 24.40 -0.26 12.53
C LEU A 34 24.41 0.60 13.81
N ALA A 35 25.58 1.04 14.27
CA ALA A 35 25.68 1.93 15.43
C ALA A 35 24.96 3.27 15.18
N ARG A 36 25.17 3.87 14.01
CA ARG A 36 24.46 5.09 13.59
C ARG A 36 22.96 4.87 13.40
N TYR A 37 22.57 3.71 12.88
CA TYR A 37 21.18 3.32 12.78
C TYR A 37 20.50 3.25 14.15
N GLY A 38 21.14 2.61 15.13
CA GLY A 38 20.66 2.58 16.51
C GLY A 38 20.49 3.98 17.11
N ALA A 39 21.47 4.86 16.90
CA ALA A 39 21.37 6.25 17.32
C ALA A 39 20.23 7.01 16.62
N ALA A 40 19.98 6.73 15.34
CA ALA A 40 18.85 7.30 14.62
C ALA A 40 17.51 6.86 15.21
N LEU A 41 17.31 5.56 15.48
CA LEU A 41 16.09 5.04 16.09
C LEU A 41 15.81 5.68 17.46
N TRP A 42 16.86 5.90 18.26
CA TRP A 42 16.74 6.61 19.54
C TRP A 42 16.24 8.05 19.36
N ASN A 43 16.75 8.75 18.34
CA ASN A 43 16.32 10.12 18.03
C ASN A 43 14.90 10.16 17.44
N LEU A 44 14.50 9.18 16.64
CA LEU A 44 13.14 9.07 16.11
C LEU A 44 12.11 8.92 17.24
N ARG A 45 12.39 8.08 18.24
CA ARG A 45 11.53 7.93 19.44
C ARG A 45 11.39 9.21 20.26
N ARG A 46 12.28 10.18 20.06
CA ARG A 46 12.26 11.50 20.73
C ARG A 46 11.84 12.62 19.77
N GLU A 47 11.30 12.28 18.62
CA GLU A 47 10.82 13.22 17.59
C GLU A 47 11.89 14.19 17.08
N ARG A 48 13.17 13.83 17.23
CA ARG A 48 14.31 14.62 16.73
C ARG A 48 14.59 14.27 15.27
N LEU A 49 13.63 14.59 14.41
CA LEU A 49 13.59 14.14 13.01
C LEU A 49 14.83 14.55 12.21
N LEU A 50 15.30 15.80 12.34
CA LEU A 50 16.50 16.27 11.63
C LEU A 50 17.78 15.56 12.09
N THR A 51 17.91 15.31 13.39
CA THR A 51 19.06 14.57 13.95
C THR A 51 19.03 13.12 13.51
N ALA A 52 17.85 12.49 13.54
CA ALA A 52 17.67 11.14 13.03
C ALA A 52 18.02 11.03 11.54
N ALA A 53 17.59 12.00 10.72
CA ALA A 53 17.90 12.04 9.29
C ALA A 53 19.42 12.07 9.05
N ARG A 54 20.15 12.93 9.76
CA ARG A 54 21.62 12.99 9.67
C ARG A 54 22.29 11.67 10.05
N GLN A 55 21.79 10.99 11.08
CA GLN A 55 22.33 9.69 11.50
C GLN A 55 22.03 8.59 10.48
N LEU A 56 20.82 8.57 9.90
CA LEU A 56 20.45 7.63 8.84
C LEU A 56 21.23 7.90 7.55
N GLU A 57 21.42 9.16 7.15
CA GLU A 57 22.26 9.55 6.02
C GLU A 57 23.73 9.15 6.22
N ALA A 58 24.23 9.20 7.46
CA ALA A 58 25.57 8.74 7.78
C ALA A 58 25.65 7.20 7.79
N ALA A 59 24.62 6.51 8.29
CA ALA A 59 24.53 5.05 8.23
C ALA A 59 24.52 4.55 6.78
N ALA A 60 23.68 5.14 5.92
CA ALA A 60 23.59 4.81 4.50
C ALA A 60 24.86 5.14 3.70
N ARG A 61 25.71 6.06 4.19
CA ARG A 61 27.03 6.35 3.61
C ARG A 61 28.09 5.35 4.02
N ALA A 62 28.04 4.90 5.28
CA ALA A 62 28.96 3.90 5.79
C ALA A 62 28.70 2.53 5.16
N ASP A 63 27.43 2.15 5.01
CA ASP A 63 27.03 0.94 4.31
C ASP A 63 25.84 1.22 3.39
N PRO A 64 26.08 1.38 2.06
CA PRO A 64 25.02 1.56 1.08
C PRO A 64 24.12 0.34 0.88
N ASP A 65 24.56 -0.86 1.26
CA ASP A 65 23.82 -2.11 1.08
C ASP A 65 22.94 -2.43 2.29
N ALA A 66 23.12 -1.70 3.41
CA ALA A 66 22.24 -1.80 4.57
C ALA A 66 20.84 -1.25 4.25
N THR A 67 19.91 -2.15 3.97
CA THR A 67 18.53 -1.81 3.56
C THR A 67 17.70 -1.19 4.69
N GLU A 68 17.86 -1.61 5.95
CA GLU A 68 17.07 -1.10 7.08
C GLU A 68 17.25 0.40 7.37
N PRO A 69 18.48 0.96 7.41
CA PRO A 69 18.67 2.41 7.46
C PRO A 69 18.03 3.15 6.28
N LEU A 70 18.11 2.60 5.07
CA LEU A 70 17.51 3.19 3.87
C LEU A 70 15.98 3.21 3.95
N LYS A 71 15.35 2.15 4.48
CA LYS A 71 13.89 2.08 4.73
C LYS A 71 13.44 3.21 5.65
N GLN A 72 14.11 3.37 6.80
CA GLN A 72 13.78 4.46 7.74
C GLN A 72 14.06 5.84 7.13
N LEU A 73 15.13 5.96 6.35
CA LEU A 73 15.48 7.22 5.70
C LEU A 73 14.43 7.64 4.66
N ALA A 74 13.92 6.71 3.85
CA ALA A 74 12.85 6.98 2.89
C ALA A 74 11.57 7.48 3.58
N ARG A 75 11.15 6.81 4.67
CA ARG A 75 9.99 7.24 5.48
C ARG A 75 10.20 8.62 6.10
N LEU A 76 11.39 8.87 6.63
CA LEU A 76 11.72 10.14 7.27
C LEU A 76 11.80 11.29 6.26
N TYR A 77 12.36 11.06 5.07
CA TYR A 77 12.33 12.05 4.00
C TYR A 77 10.91 12.38 3.57
N ALA A 78 10.02 11.40 3.46
CA ALA A 78 8.61 11.64 3.18
C ALA A 78 7.97 12.50 4.28
N GLN A 79 8.25 12.21 5.56
CA GLN A 79 7.74 13.00 6.69
C GLN A 79 8.27 14.44 6.72
N LEU A 80 9.52 14.65 6.28
CA LEU A 80 10.16 15.96 6.21
C LEU A 80 9.82 16.75 4.94
N GLY A 81 8.95 16.23 4.07
CA GLY A 81 8.60 16.87 2.79
C GLY A 81 9.73 16.84 1.73
N ARG A 82 10.78 16.04 1.96
CA ARG A 82 11.87 15.82 0.99
C ARG A 82 11.48 14.71 0.00
N GLU A 83 10.37 14.89 -0.70
CA GLU A 83 9.77 13.87 -1.58
C GLU A 83 10.74 13.31 -2.64
N PRO A 84 11.55 14.14 -3.36
CA PRO A 84 12.47 13.60 -4.37
C PRO A 84 13.52 12.66 -3.77
N ASP A 85 14.00 12.96 -2.57
CA ASP A 85 14.95 12.13 -1.85
C ASP A 85 14.28 10.86 -1.32
N ALA A 86 13.04 10.96 -0.85
CA ALA A 86 12.23 9.82 -0.41
C ALA A 86 12.02 8.82 -1.55
N ILE A 87 11.60 9.29 -2.74
CA ILE A 87 11.39 8.46 -3.94
C ILE A 87 12.70 7.77 -4.33
N ARG A 88 13.81 8.53 -4.42
CA ARG A 88 15.12 7.96 -4.80
C ARG A 88 15.58 6.89 -3.81
N THR A 89 15.34 7.11 -2.52
CA THR A 89 15.76 6.18 -1.46
C THR A 89 14.86 4.94 -1.45
N ALA A 90 13.54 5.09 -1.57
CA ALA A 90 12.60 3.98 -1.65
C ALA A 90 12.86 3.07 -2.86
N ARG A 91 13.23 3.63 -4.03
CA ARG A 91 13.63 2.82 -5.19
C ARG A 91 14.87 1.96 -4.93
N LYS A 92 15.86 2.48 -4.19
CA LYS A 92 17.04 1.70 -3.81
C LYS A 92 16.68 0.52 -2.91
N VAL A 93 15.81 0.75 -1.93
CA VAL A 93 15.32 -0.32 -1.05
C VAL A 93 14.61 -1.39 -1.87
N ILE A 94 13.68 -1.04 -2.75
CA ILE A 94 12.92 -2.01 -3.55
C ILE A 94 13.83 -2.76 -4.54
N ALA A 95 14.86 -2.10 -5.07
CA ALA A 95 15.85 -2.76 -5.92
C ALA A 95 16.67 -3.83 -5.15
N ALA A 96 16.97 -3.58 -3.87
CA ALA A 96 17.68 -4.52 -3.02
C ALA A 96 16.77 -5.61 -2.43
N ASP A 97 15.54 -5.25 -2.07
CA ASP A 97 14.52 -6.13 -1.49
C ASP A 97 13.15 -5.87 -2.14
N PRO A 98 12.83 -6.56 -3.24
CA PRO A 98 11.53 -6.44 -3.91
C PRO A 98 10.36 -6.98 -3.07
N SER A 99 10.61 -7.64 -1.95
CA SER A 99 9.58 -8.20 -1.08
C SER A 99 9.10 -7.22 -0.01
N ASP A 100 9.76 -6.07 0.16
CA ASP A 100 9.35 -5.04 1.12
C ASP A 100 8.08 -4.30 0.66
N TYR A 101 6.92 -4.84 1.03
CA TYR A 101 5.63 -4.26 0.69
C TYR A 101 5.41 -2.88 1.30
N ASP A 102 6.01 -2.57 2.45
CA ASP A 102 5.75 -1.29 3.12
C ASP A 102 6.51 -0.16 2.42
N THR A 103 7.77 -0.41 2.00
CA THR A 103 8.49 0.56 1.18
C THR A 103 7.90 0.68 -0.22
N ALA A 104 7.41 -0.42 -0.81
CA ALA A 104 6.68 -0.39 -2.08
C ALA A 104 5.39 0.42 -1.99
N ALA A 105 4.61 0.28 -0.92
CA ALA A 105 3.40 1.07 -0.66
C ALA A 105 3.74 2.56 -0.43
N LEU A 106 4.83 2.85 0.31
CA LEU A 106 5.32 4.23 0.47
C LEU A 106 5.70 4.84 -0.88
N LEU A 107 6.46 4.12 -1.72
CA LEU A 107 6.85 4.60 -3.05
C LEU A 107 5.61 4.86 -3.91
N ALA A 108 4.63 3.97 -3.89
CA ALA A 108 3.38 4.14 -4.63
C ALA A 108 2.66 5.44 -4.25
N ARG A 109 2.59 5.74 -2.94
CA ARG A 109 2.00 6.98 -2.45
C ARG A 109 2.78 8.21 -2.92
N LEU A 110 4.10 8.20 -2.73
CA LEU A 110 4.97 9.32 -3.14
C LEU A 110 4.89 9.61 -4.64
N LEU A 111 4.88 8.57 -5.48
CA LEU A 111 4.74 8.71 -6.93
C LEU A 111 3.36 9.25 -7.32
N CYS A 112 2.32 8.84 -6.61
CA CYS A 112 0.98 9.31 -6.83
C CYS A 112 0.82 10.81 -6.51
N ASP A 113 1.47 11.26 -5.44
CA ASP A 113 1.51 12.66 -5.03
C ASP A 113 2.36 13.49 -6.01
N ALA A 114 3.43 12.89 -6.56
CA ALA A 114 4.24 13.47 -7.63
C ALA A 114 3.54 13.48 -9.02
N GLY A 115 2.35 12.90 -9.16
CA GLY A 115 1.60 12.82 -10.42
C GLY A 115 2.01 11.66 -11.36
N GLU A 116 3.00 10.86 -10.98
CA GLU A 116 3.51 9.70 -11.71
C GLU A 116 2.61 8.46 -11.54
N LEU A 117 1.35 8.58 -11.98
CA LEU A 117 0.30 7.59 -11.71
C LEU A 117 0.61 6.18 -12.22
N LYS A 118 1.27 6.05 -13.38
CA LYS A 118 1.59 4.73 -13.96
C LYS A 118 2.58 3.98 -13.07
N GLU A 119 3.63 4.67 -12.62
CA GLU A 119 4.64 4.08 -11.75
C GLU A 119 4.09 3.85 -10.33
N ALA A 120 3.21 4.73 -9.85
CA ALA A 120 2.51 4.53 -8.58
C ALA A 120 1.71 3.22 -8.57
N VAL A 121 0.96 2.94 -9.64
CA VAL A 121 0.22 1.67 -9.78
C VAL A 121 1.18 0.48 -9.83
N ALA A 122 2.30 0.59 -10.54
CA ALA A 122 3.30 -0.49 -10.60
C ALA A 122 3.90 -0.80 -9.21
N ALA A 123 4.29 0.23 -8.46
CA ALA A 123 4.80 0.08 -7.10
C ALA A 123 3.75 -0.51 -6.15
N ALA A 124 2.48 -0.11 -6.27
CA ALA A 124 1.40 -0.67 -5.45
C ALA A 124 1.08 -2.14 -5.79
N LYS A 125 1.19 -2.54 -7.07
CA LYS A 125 1.07 -3.94 -7.48
C LYS A 125 2.19 -4.79 -6.88
N LEU A 126 3.42 -4.29 -6.92
CA LEU A 126 4.57 -4.94 -6.29
C LEU A 126 4.37 -5.12 -4.78
N ALA A 127 3.83 -4.10 -4.09
CA ALA A 127 3.46 -4.21 -2.69
C ALA A 127 2.41 -5.31 -2.44
N ALA A 128 1.38 -5.39 -3.29
CA ALA A 128 0.29 -6.35 -3.17
C ALA A 128 0.70 -7.80 -3.49
N GLU A 129 1.75 -8.00 -4.29
CA GLU A 129 2.28 -9.31 -4.68
C GLU A 129 3.33 -9.86 -3.70
N SER A 130 3.75 -9.06 -2.71
CA SER A 130 4.72 -9.49 -1.70
C SER A 130 4.21 -10.67 -0.88
N LYS A 131 5.06 -11.69 -0.73
CA LYS A 131 4.80 -12.84 0.15
C LYS A 131 4.67 -12.46 1.62
N ALA A 132 5.44 -11.47 2.07
CA ALA A 132 5.39 -10.98 3.45
C ALA A 132 4.04 -10.34 3.81
N LEU A 133 3.29 -9.89 2.80
CA LEU A 133 1.94 -9.36 2.99
C LEU A 133 0.93 -10.45 3.35
N ALA A 134 1.12 -11.68 2.86
CA ALA A 134 0.21 -12.80 3.13
C ALA A 134 0.19 -13.20 4.61
N GLU A 135 1.29 -12.96 5.33
CA GLU A 135 1.39 -13.21 6.77
C GLU A 135 0.77 -12.10 7.63
N LYS A 136 0.39 -10.96 7.01
CA LYS A 136 -0.08 -9.76 7.69
C LYS A 136 -1.39 -9.25 7.06
N PRO A 137 -2.52 -9.89 7.37
CA PRO A 137 -3.79 -9.57 6.73
C PRO A 137 -4.27 -8.14 6.99
N ALA A 138 -3.97 -7.57 8.16
CA ALA A 138 -4.29 -6.17 8.45
C ALA A 138 -3.58 -5.19 7.49
N ASP A 139 -2.30 -5.42 7.22
CA ASP A 139 -1.54 -4.61 6.24
C ASP A 139 -2.03 -4.87 4.82
N ALA A 140 -2.43 -6.10 4.51
CA ALA A 140 -2.99 -6.48 3.21
C ALA A 140 -4.23 -5.64 2.86
N VAL A 141 -5.15 -5.44 3.81
CA VAL A 141 -6.34 -4.58 3.61
C VAL A 141 -5.92 -3.17 3.17
N ARG A 142 -4.97 -2.55 3.90
CA ARG A 142 -4.45 -1.22 3.58
C ARG A 142 -3.84 -1.17 2.19
N VAL A 143 -2.96 -2.13 1.85
CA VAL A 143 -2.28 -2.19 0.55
C VAL A 143 -3.26 -2.38 -0.61
N TYR A 144 -4.22 -3.30 -0.50
CA TYR A 144 -5.21 -3.53 -1.56
C TYR A 144 -6.16 -2.34 -1.74
N ARG A 145 -6.54 -1.66 -0.65
CA ARG A 145 -7.36 -0.43 -0.71
C ARG A 145 -6.62 0.70 -1.40
N ASP A 146 -5.33 0.86 -1.13
CA ASP A 146 -4.49 1.89 -1.73
C ASP A 146 -4.24 1.57 -3.22
N LEU A 147 -3.98 0.31 -3.57
CA LEU A 147 -3.90 -0.15 -4.96
C LEU A 147 -5.20 0.14 -5.72
N ALA A 148 -6.37 -0.17 -5.13
CA ALA A 148 -7.65 0.15 -5.75
C ALA A 148 -7.81 1.64 -6.06
N ARG A 149 -7.43 2.51 -5.10
CA ARG A 149 -7.49 3.96 -5.26
C ARG A 149 -6.59 4.46 -6.39
N LEU A 150 -5.39 3.90 -6.48
CA LEU A 150 -4.44 4.23 -7.55
C LEU A 150 -4.94 3.78 -8.91
N CYS A 151 -5.48 2.56 -9.00
CA CYS A 151 -6.09 2.04 -10.23
C CYS A 151 -7.31 2.87 -10.66
N GLU A 152 -8.16 3.30 -9.73
CA GLU A 152 -9.26 4.22 -10.02
C GLU A 152 -8.77 5.56 -10.59
N ARG A 153 -7.73 6.15 -9.98
CA ARG A 153 -7.11 7.39 -10.50
C ARG A 153 -6.47 7.20 -11.87
N ALA A 154 -5.90 6.02 -12.12
CA ALA A 154 -5.35 5.64 -13.42
C ALA A 154 -6.42 5.20 -14.44
N ASN A 155 -7.70 5.23 -14.08
CA ASN A 155 -8.84 4.76 -14.88
C ASN A 155 -8.77 3.26 -15.27
N ASP A 156 -7.95 2.46 -14.58
CA ASP A 156 -7.93 1.00 -14.67
C ASP A 156 -8.99 0.42 -13.75
N LEU A 157 -10.25 0.53 -14.19
CA LEU A 157 -11.42 0.08 -13.42
C LEU A 157 -11.42 -1.44 -13.19
N ALA A 158 -10.74 -2.21 -14.05
CA ALA A 158 -10.66 -3.66 -13.90
C ALA A 158 -9.72 -4.07 -12.76
N ALA A 159 -8.54 -3.47 -12.71
CA ALA A 159 -7.62 -3.68 -11.59
C ALA A 159 -8.19 -3.12 -10.28
N ALA A 160 -8.90 -1.99 -10.32
CA ALA A 160 -9.58 -1.44 -9.15
C ALA A 160 -10.62 -2.41 -8.57
N GLU A 161 -11.48 -2.98 -9.42
CA GLU A 161 -12.47 -3.98 -9.01
C GLU A 161 -11.81 -5.20 -8.34
N SER A 162 -10.73 -5.71 -8.94
CA SER A 162 -10.00 -6.87 -8.38
C SER A 162 -9.36 -6.55 -7.02
N ALA A 163 -8.74 -5.38 -6.89
CA ALA A 163 -8.09 -4.96 -5.64
C ALA A 163 -9.12 -4.75 -4.51
N LEU A 164 -10.27 -4.13 -4.81
CA LEU A 164 -11.35 -3.96 -3.83
C LEU A 164 -11.92 -5.30 -3.35
N ARG A 165 -12.12 -6.26 -4.25
CA ARG A 165 -12.59 -7.60 -3.88
C ARG A 165 -11.62 -8.30 -2.93
N LYS A 166 -10.31 -8.21 -3.20
CA LYS A 166 -9.29 -8.75 -2.29
C LYS A 166 -9.30 -8.04 -0.94
N ALA A 167 -9.45 -6.72 -0.90
CA ALA A 167 -9.58 -5.99 0.36
C ALA A 167 -10.79 -6.47 1.18
N ILE A 168 -11.95 -6.64 0.54
CA ILE A 168 -13.18 -7.16 1.18
C ILE A 168 -12.94 -8.58 1.71
N GLU A 169 -12.36 -9.47 0.90
CA GLU A 169 -12.04 -10.84 1.30
C GLU A 169 -11.17 -10.90 2.56
N MET A 170 -10.17 -10.02 2.67
CA MET A 170 -9.33 -9.95 3.88
C MET A 170 -10.13 -9.53 5.11
N VAL A 171 -11.06 -8.59 4.98
CA VAL A 171 -11.87 -8.10 6.10
C VAL A 171 -13.02 -9.07 6.45
N THR A 172 -13.50 -9.89 5.52
CA THR A 172 -14.59 -10.86 5.78
C THR A 172 -14.07 -12.23 6.19
N GLU A 173 -13.14 -12.82 5.42
CA GLU A 173 -12.63 -14.18 5.64
C GLU A 173 -11.56 -14.21 6.72
N GLN A 174 -10.66 -13.23 6.71
CA GLN A 174 -9.58 -13.11 7.71
C GLN A 174 -9.92 -12.13 8.83
N ARG A 175 -11.22 -11.85 9.03
CA ARG A 175 -11.74 -10.86 9.99
C ARG A 175 -11.15 -11.02 11.38
N ALA A 176 -11.09 -12.26 11.88
CA ALA A 176 -10.55 -12.55 13.21
C ALA A 176 -9.06 -12.18 13.31
N ALA A 177 -8.26 -12.47 12.28
CA ALA A 177 -6.83 -12.13 12.24
C ALA A 177 -6.61 -10.61 12.12
N VAL A 178 -7.42 -9.94 11.30
CA VAL A 178 -7.39 -8.49 11.11
C VAL A 178 -7.74 -7.74 12.40
N ILE A 179 -8.74 -8.22 13.15
CA ILE A 179 -9.11 -7.66 14.47
C ILE A 179 -8.05 -7.99 15.52
N ALA A 180 -7.55 -9.23 15.56
CA ALA A 180 -6.54 -9.67 16.53
C ALA A 180 -5.18 -8.95 16.39
N ALA A 181 -4.86 -8.48 15.18
CA ALA A 181 -3.68 -7.66 14.92
C ALA A 181 -3.76 -6.23 15.53
N PHE A 182 -4.82 -5.92 16.28
CA PHE A 182 -5.11 -4.58 16.82
C PHE A 182 -5.19 -3.47 15.76
N ALA A 183 -5.34 -3.85 14.49
CA ALA A 183 -5.50 -2.90 13.40
C ALA A 183 -6.92 -2.36 13.30
N PHE A 184 -7.91 -3.12 13.78
CA PHE A 184 -9.32 -2.76 13.72
C PHE A 184 -10.07 -3.27 14.96
N THR A 185 -10.95 -2.43 15.52
CA THR A 185 -12.07 -2.91 16.31
C THR A 185 -13.09 -3.62 15.41
N PRO A 186 -13.97 -4.49 15.95
CA PRO A 186 -15.01 -5.12 15.13
C PRO A 186 -15.87 -4.12 14.34
N LYS A 187 -16.15 -2.95 14.94
CA LYS A 187 -16.90 -1.87 14.29
C LYS A 187 -16.11 -1.22 13.15
N GLU A 188 -14.81 -1.00 13.34
CA GLU A 188 -13.95 -0.43 12.29
C GLU A 188 -13.76 -1.41 11.13
N ALA A 189 -13.66 -2.72 11.40
CA ALA A 189 -13.64 -3.74 10.35
C ALA A 189 -14.93 -3.73 9.54
N ASP A 190 -16.10 -3.62 10.19
CA ASP A 190 -17.39 -3.53 9.48
C ASP A 190 -17.49 -2.23 8.67
N GLY A 191 -16.99 -1.11 9.22
CA GLY A 191 -16.90 0.17 8.51
C GLY A 191 -16.01 0.09 7.28
N GLU A 192 -14.81 -0.49 7.39
CA GLU A 192 -13.89 -0.66 6.27
C GLU A 192 -14.44 -1.60 5.19
N ALA A 193 -15.13 -2.68 5.58
CA ALA A 193 -15.79 -3.54 4.61
C ALA A 193 -16.91 -2.79 3.87
N ALA A 194 -17.67 -1.95 4.58
CA ALA A 194 -18.72 -1.12 3.99
C ALA A 194 -18.14 -0.07 3.02
N ASP A 195 -17.08 0.63 3.42
CA ASP A 195 -16.38 1.62 2.59
C ASP A 195 -15.83 0.95 1.30
N CYS A 196 -15.24 -0.24 1.42
CA CYS A 196 -14.73 -1.00 0.28
C CYS A 196 -15.87 -1.46 -0.66
N LEU A 197 -17.01 -1.89 -0.10
CA LEU A 197 -18.19 -2.30 -0.88
C LEU A 197 -18.84 -1.12 -1.60
N GLU A 198 -18.92 0.05 -0.97
CA GLU A 198 -19.42 1.28 -1.60
C GLU A 198 -18.55 1.67 -2.80
N ARG A 199 -17.22 1.73 -2.59
CA ARG A 199 -16.27 2.00 -3.68
C ARG A 199 -16.37 0.96 -4.79
N LEU A 200 -16.54 -0.32 -4.45
CA LEU A 200 -16.75 -1.38 -5.43
C LEU A 200 -18.02 -1.13 -6.24
N GLY A 201 -19.12 -0.74 -5.59
CA GLY A 201 -20.36 -0.34 -6.25
C GLY A 201 -20.13 0.78 -7.27
N HIS A 202 -19.40 1.84 -6.90
CA HIS A 202 -19.07 2.93 -7.82
C HIS A 202 -18.20 2.48 -9.01
N VAL A 203 -17.19 1.64 -8.78
CA VAL A 203 -16.36 1.07 -9.85
C VAL A 203 -17.22 0.23 -10.80
N LEU A 204 -18.14 -0.59 -10.28
CA LEU A 204 -19.04 -1.42 -11.06
C LEU A 204 -20.02 -0.60 -11.91
N VAL A 205 -20.54 0.53 -11.38
CA VAL A 205 -21.37 1.47 -12.16
C VAL A 205 -20.57 2.05 -13.33
N LYS A 206 -19.33 2.50 -13.10
CA LYS A 206 -18.46 3.01 -14.17
C LYS A 206 -18.16 1.95 -15.24
N ARG A 207 -18.19 0.67 -14.86
CA ARG A 207 -18.05 -0.49 -15.76
C ARG A 207 -19.38 -1.00 -16.36
N ALA A 208 -20.50 -0.29 -16.12
CA ALA A 208 -21.85 -0.68 -16.54
C ALA A 208 -22.36 -2.06 -16.01
N LYS A 209 -21.80 -2.54 -14.89
CA LYS A 209 -22.21 -3.78 -14.21
C LYS A 209 -23.25 -3.51 -13.13
N TYR A 210 -24.42 -3.01 -13.54
CA TYR A 210 -25.44 -2.49 -12.60
C TYR A 210 -26.00 -3.50 -11.59
N PRO A 211 -26.29 -4.78 -11.94
CA PRO A 211 -26.80 -5.74 -10.95
C PRO A 211 -25.81 -5.98 -9.81
N LEU A 212 -24.54 -6.18 -10.16
CA LEU A 212 -23.46 -6.37 -9.17
C LEU A 212 -23.22 -5.11 -8.35
N ALA A 213 -23.37 -3.92 -8.95
CA ALA A 213 -23.27 -2.66 -8.21
C ALA A 213 -24.37 -2.54 -7.16
N ALA A 214 -25.61 -2.89 -7.51
CA ALA A 214 -26.75 -2.87 -6.58
C ALA A 214 -26.53 -3.85 -5.41
N GLU A 215 -25.98 -5.04 -5.66
CA GLU A 215 -25.62 -6.00 -4.62
C GLU A 215 -24.55 -5.42 -3.68
N ALA A 216 -23.50 -4.80 -4.22
CA ALA A 216 -22.43 -4.19 -3.43
C ALA A 216 -22.96 -3.06 -2.53
N PHE A 217 -23.80 -2.16 -3.06
CA PHE A 217 -24.42 -1.09 -2.27
C PHE A 217 -25.38 -1.63 -1.21
N ALA A 218 -26.15 -2.68 -1.51
CA ALA A 218 -27.03 -3.32 -0.54
C ALA A 218 -26.22 -4.00 0.60
N ALA A 219 -25.08 -4.61 0.28
CA ALA A 219 -24.18 -5.19 1.27
C ALA A 219 -23.56 -4.10 2.16
N ALA A 220 -23.07 -2.99 1.57
CA ALA A 220 -22.55 -1.85 2.32
C ALA A 220 -23.62 -1.26 3.27
N ALA A 221 -24.84 -1.06 2.78
CA ALA A 221 -25.95 -0.53 3.58
C ALA A 221 -26.30 -1.41 4.79
N LYS A 222 -26.17 -2.74 4.69
CA LYS A 222 -26.39 -3.66 5.81
C LYS A 222 -25.32 -3.52 6.90
N LEU A 223 -24.08 -3.25 6.51
CA LEU A 223 -22.97 -3.08 7.45
C LEU A 223 -23.03 -1.73 8.18
N TYR A 224 -23.46 -0.67 7.50
CA TYR A 224 -23.71 0.62 8.15
C TYR A 224 -24.98 0.64 9.02
N ALA A 225 -25.94 -0.24 8.76
CA ALA A 225 -27.18 -0.27 9.52
C ALA A 225 -26.91 -0.70 10.97
N ASP A 226 -27.06 0.24 11.91
CA ASP A 226 -27.08 -0.06 13.35
C ASP A 226 -28.17 -1.12 13.62
N PRO A 227 -27.84 -2.28 14.22
CA PRO A 227 -28.81 -3.31 14.59
C PRO A 227 -29.97 -2.78 15.44
N ARG A 228 -29.79 -1.66 16.15
CA ARG A 228 -30.84 -0.98 16.93
C ARG A 228 -31.77 -0.12 16.07
N ALA A 229 -31.26 0.49 14.99
CA ALA A 229 -32.06 1.29 14.05
C ALA A 229 -32.88 0.43 13.07
N ALA A 230 -32.39 -0.78 12.75
CA ALA A 230 -33.14 -1.73 11.93
C ALA A 230 -34.44 -2.23 12.61
N LYS A 231 -34.49 -2.25 13.95
CA LYS A 231 -35.68 -2.63 14.72
C LYS A 231 -36.74 -1.53 14.82
N THR A 232 -36.36 -0.27 14.62
CA THR A 232 -37.27 0.89 14.73
C THR A 232 -37.76 1.40 13.38
N ARG A 233 -37.26 0.85 12.27
CA ARG A 233 -37.72 1.20 10.93
C ARG A 233 -39.06 0.52 10.68
N PRO A 234 -40.17 1.27 10.52
CA PRO A 234 -41.45 0.65 10.19
C PRO A 234 -41.30 -0.11 8.86
N ALA A 235 -41.91 -1.30 8.80
CA ALA A 235 -41.89 -2.12 7.60
C ALA A 235 -42.30 -1.27 6.39
N PRO A 236 -41.60 -1.38 5.24
CA PRO A 236 -42.07 -0.69 4.04
C PRO A 236 -43.51 -1.14 3.77
N PRO A 237 -44.42 -0.21 3.37
CA PRO A 237 -45.78 -0.60 3.07
C PRO A 237 -45.73 -1.69 2.01
N ALA A 238 -46.44 -2.80 2.26
CA ALA A 238 -46.52 -3.91 1.32
C ALA A 238 -46.82 -3.33 -0.06
N SER A 239 -45.91 -3.54 -1.01
CA SER A 239 -46.13 -3.17 -2.40
C SER A 239 -47.27 -4.04 -2.90
N THR A 240 -48.50 -3.58 -2.71
CA THR A 240 -49.66 -4.11 -3.41
C THR A 240 -49.40 -3.82 -4.87
N GLY A 241 -49.00 -4.86 -5.58
CA GLY A 241 -48.69 -4.82 -7.00
C GLY A 241 -49.85 -4.22 -7.76
N THR A 242 -49.73 -2.92 -8.03
CA THR A 242 -50.56 -2.21 -8.99
C THR A 242 -49.57 -1.49 -9.88
N CYS A 243 -49.23 -2.14 -10.99
CA CYS A 243 -48.62 -1.45 -12.12
C CYS A 243 -49.43 -0.16 -12.37
N PRO A 244 -48.83 1.04 -12.38
CA PRO A 244 -49.54 2.21 -12.84
C PRO A 244 -49.86 1.96 -14.31
N ALA A 245 -51.15 1.86 -14.61
CA ALA A 245 -51.66 1.71 -15.96
C ALA A 245 -51.01 2.78 -16.84
N ARG A 246 -50.47 2.34 -18.00
CA ARG A 246 -50.00 3.22 -19.08
C ARG A 246 -51.03 4.33 -19.29
N SER A 247 -50.66 5.56 -18.97
CA SER A 247 -51.39 6.73 -19.43
C SER A 247 -51.32 6.72 -20.96
N ARG A 248 -52.49 6.61 -21.60
CA ARG A 248 -52.62 6.72 -23.06
C ARG A 248 -51.99 8.05 -23.52
N PRO A 249 -51.32 8.08 -24.68
CA PRO A 249 -50.83 9.34 -25.23
C PRO A 249 -52.01 10.29 -25.47
N ARG A 250 -51.90 11.54 -24.97
CA ARG A 250 -52.85 12.61 -25.29
C ARG A 250 -52.85 12.81 -26.81
N ALA A 251 -54.04 12.79 -27.41
CA ALA A 251 -54.23 13.15 -28.81
C ALA A 251 -53.75 14.59 -29.05
N ILE A 252 -52.86 14.75 -30.02
CA ILE A 252 -52.41 16.05 -30.53
C ILE A 252 -53.56 16.58 -31.41
N PRO A 253 -54.09 17.80 -31.18
CA PRO A 253 -55.10 18.38 -32.06
C PRO A 253 -54.49 18.72 -33.44
N PRO A 254 -55.25 18.58 -34.54
CA PRO A 254 -54.73 18.85 -35.87
C PRO A 254 -54.43 20.34 -36.08
N ALA A 255 -53.34 20.62 -36.79
CA ALA A 255 -52.90 21.96 -37.16
C ALA A 255 -53.91 22.64 -38.11
N PRO A 256 -54.11 23.97 -38.01
CA PRO A 256 -54.99 24.70 -38.93
C PRO A 256 -54.39 24.74 -40.35
N SER A 257 -55.24 24.44 -41.33
CA SER A 257 -54.91 24.46 -42.75
C SER A 257 -54.61 25.88 -43.24
N SER A 258 -53.42 26.04 -43.83
CA SER A 258 -53.04 27.26 -44.55
C SER A 258 -53.85 27.38 -45.85
N THR A 259 -54.90 28.19 -45.82
CA THR A 259 -55.54 28.64 -47.05
C THR A 259 -54.71 29.76 -47.66
N SER A 260 -53.89 29.36 -48.63
CA SER A 260 -53.36 30.21 -49.69
C SER A 260 -54.51 30.93 -50.39
N LYS A 261 -54.68 32.24 -50.14
CA LYS A 261 -55.33 33.14 -51.10
C LYS A 261 -54.25 33.88 -51.87
N ARG A 262 -53.99 33.35 -53.07
CA ARG A 262 -53.52 34.09 -54.24
C ARG A 262 -54.64 35.02 -54.71
N SER A 263 -54.20 36.16 -55.25
CA SER A 263 -54.91 37.19 -56.04
C SER A 263 -55.05 38.51 -55.30
#